data_AF-A0A0S8IIY6-F1
#
_entry.id   AF-A0A0S8IIY6-F1
#
_cell.length_a   1.000
_cell.length_b   1.000
_cell.length_c   1.000
_cell.angle_alpha   90.00
_cell.angle_beta   90.00
_cell.angle_gamma   90.00
#
_symmetry.space_group_name_H-M   'P 1'
#
loop_
_entity.id
_entity.type
_entity.pdbx_description
1 polymer ?
#
loop_
_entity_poly.entity_id
_entity_poly.type
_entity_poly.pdbx_seq_one_letter_code
_entity_poly.pdbx_strand_id
1 'polypeptide(L)' 'MISIDFSLAIALFIGVLLVLLFLSWIFSKKQKDKDLNLDPRFIWFCSICTYTYVNTKEEVISICPRCGNYNKK' A
#
# COMPACT_ATOMS: atom_id res chain seq x y z
N MET A 1 47.62 0.70 -18.87
CA MET A 1 46.47 0.46 -19.77
C MET A 1 45.63 -0.62 -19.11
N ILE A 2 44.48 -0.27 -18.54
CA ILE A 2 43.60 -1.25 -17.89
C ILE A 2 42.96 -2.06 -19.01
N SER A 3 43.44 -3.28 -19.23
CA SER A 3 42.83 -4.27 -20.13
C SER A 3 41.62 -4.85 -19.41
N ILE A 4 40.45 -4.29 -19.68
CA ILE A 4 39.19 -4.82 -19.17
C ILE A 4 38.90 -6.10 -19.96
N ASP A 5 38.92 -7.24 -19.26
CA ASP A 5 38.48 -8.50 -19.83
C ASP A 5 37.01 -8.41 -20.24
N PHE A 6 36.67 -8.99 -21.37
CA PHE A 6 35.30 -9.04 -21.88
C PHE A 6 34.32 -9.62 -20.85
N SER A 7 34.76 -10.65 -20.13
CA SER A 7 34.01 -11.25 -19.02
C SER A 7 33.75 -10.26 -17.88
N LEU A 8 34.72 -9.40 -17.56
CA LEU A 8 34.60 -8.39 -16.51
C LEU A 8 33.64 -7.27 -16.93
N ALA A 9 33.68 -6.87 -18.21
CA ALA A 9 32.72 -5.91 -18.76
C ALA A 9 31.27 -6.43 -18.67
N ILE A 10 31.04 -7.70 -19.03
CA ILE A 10 29.71 -8.33 -18.93
C ILE A 10 29.26 -8.43 -17.47
N ALA A 11 30.15 -8.86 -16.57
CA ALA A 11 29.83 -8.98 -15.15
C ALA A 11 29.44 -7.63 -14.54
N LEU A 12 30.16 -6.56 -14.89
CA LEU A 12 29.82 -5.20 -14.44
C LEU A 12 28.47 -4.74 -14.99
N PHE A 13 28.21 -4.98 -16.28
CA PHE A 13 26.93 -4.59 -16.89
C PHE A 13 25.73 -5.27 -16.20
N ILE A 14 25.82 -6.59 -16.00
CA ILE A 14 24.77 -7.36 -15.32
C ILE A 14 24.65 -6.92 -13.86
N GLY A 15 25.78 -6.71 -13.18
CA GLY A 15 25.80 -6.23 -11.79
C GLY A 15 25.09 -4.89 -11.63
N VAL A 16 25.36 -3.92 -12.51
CA VAL A 16 24.67 -2.62 -12.51
C VAL A 16 23.16 -2.79 -12.72
N LEU A 17 22.75 -3.64 -13.67
CA LEU A 17 21.34 -3.88 -13.94
C LEU A 17 20.62 -4.51 -12.74
N LEU A 18 21.24 -5.47 -12.07
CA LEU A 18 20.71 -6.07 -10.83
C LEU A 18 20.59 -5.06 -9.70
N VAL A 19 21.61 -4.20 -9.52
CA VAL A 19 21.56 -3.13 -8.52
C VAL A 19 20.41 -2.16 -8.79
N LEU A 20 20.21 -1.75 -10.05
CA LEU A 20 19.09 -0.88 -10.44
C LEU A 20 17.72 -1.53 -10.16
N LEU A 21 17.56 -2.82 -10.49
CA LEU A 21 16.34 -3.56 -10.18
C LEU A 21 16.10 -3.66 -8.67
N PHE A 22 17.15 -3.94 -7.90
CA PHE A 22 17.06 -4.04 -6.44
C PHE A 22 16.68 -2.71 -5.79
N LEU A 23 17.31 -1.62 -6.22
CA LEU A 23 16.95 -0.27 -5.79
C LEU A 23 15.50 0.07 -6.17
N SER A 24 15.11 -0.18 -7.42
CA SER A 24 13.72 0.04 -7.88
C SER A 24 12.71 -0.71 -7.02
N TRP A 25 13.00 -1.97 -6.67
CA TRP A 25 12.16 -2.78 -5.81
C TRP A 25 12.03 -2.20 -4.40
N ILE A 26 13.14 -1.79 -3.78
CA ILE A 26 13.15 -1.14 -2.46
C ILE A 26 12.33 0.15 -2.49
N PHE A 27 12.53 1.00 -3.50
CA PHE A 27 11.81 2.28 -3.62
C PHE A 27 10.33 2.09 -3.99
N SER A 28 9.98 1.04 -4.72
CA SER A 28 8.59 0.71 -5.08
C SER A 28 7.74 0.34 -3.86
N LYS A 29 8.33 -0.32 -2.86
CA LYS A 29 7.61 -0.66 -1.62
C LYS A 29 7.11 0.60 -0.88
N LYS A 30 7.89 1.68 -0.91
CA LYS A 30 7.54 2.97 -0.29
C LYS A 30 6.35 3.66 -0.98
N GLN A 31 6.00 3.26 -2.21
CA GLN A 31 4.86 3.81 -2.95
C GLN A 31 3.56 3.06 -2.66
N LYS A 32 3.61 1.79 -2.24
CA LYS A 32 2.40 1.02 -1.85
C LYS A 32 1.85 1.42 -0.49
N ASP A 33 2.70 1.97 0.38
CA ASP A 33 2.31 2.57 1.66
C ASP A 33 1.93 4.06 1.51
N LYS A 34 1.77 4.59 0.28
CA LYS A 34 1.02 5.83 0.10
C LYS A 34 -0.46 5.51 0.32
N ASP A 35 -0.82 5.50 1.59
CA ASP A 35 -2.06 6.04 2.08
C ASP A 35 -3.31 5.57 1.31
N LEU A 36 -3.73 4.35 1.62
CA LEU A 36 -5.15 4.22 1.98
C LEU A 36 -5.38 5.05 3.26
N ASN A 37 -5.24 6.38 3.17
CA ASN A 37 -5.72 7.35 4.15
C ASN A 37 -7.25 7.34 4.01
N LEU A 38 -7.84 6.20 4.37
CA LEU A 38 -9.22 6.17 4.77
C LEU A 38 -9.28 7.02 6.01
N ASP A 39 -9.70 8.26 5.81
CA ASP A 39 -9.94 9.20 6.89
C ASP A 39 -10.70 8.46 8.00
N PRO A 40 -10.26 8.50 9.27
CA PRO A 40 -10.95 7.85 10.38
C PRO A 40 -12.44 8.24 10.45
N ARG A 41 -12.81 9.39 9.88
CA ARG A 41 -14.20 9.83 9.70
C ARG A 41 -15.04 8.85 8.86
N PHE A 42 -14.45 8.15 7.90
CA PHE A 42 -15.13 7.13 7.08
C PHE A 42 -15.13 5.74 7.69
N ILE A 43 -14.36 5.49 8.76
CA ILE A 43 -14.34 4.20 9.45
C ILE A 43 -15.44 4.20 10.51
N TRP A 44 -16.32 3.21 10.45
CA TRP A 44 -17.43 3.01 11.36
C TRP A 44 -17.33 1.66 12.06
N PHE A 45 -17.78 1.62 13.30
CA PHE A 45 -17.85 0.41 14.11
C PHE A 45 -19.31 0.13 14.46
N CYS A 46 -19.79 -1.07 14.15
CA CYS A 46 -21.15 -1.45 14.52
C CYS A 46 -21.24 -1.83 16.00
N SER A 47 -22.09 -1.16 16.77
CA SER A 47 -22.29 -1.46 18.20
C SER A 47 -22.99 -2.80 18.47
N ILE A 48 -23.66 -3.39 17.47
CA ILE A 48 -24.40 -4.65 17.59
C ILE A 48 -23.56 -5.86 17.18
N CYS A 49 -23.00 -5.83 15.96
CA CYS A 49 -22.27 -6.98 15.43
C CYS A 49 -20.76 -6.82 15.48
N THR A 50 -20.25 -5.72 16.06
CA THR A 50 -18.81 -5.40 16.19
C THR A 50 -18.03 -5.37 14.87
N TYR A 51 -18.75 -5.30 13.74
CA TYR A 51 -18.14 -5.23 12.42
C TYR A 51 -17.64 -3.83 12.13
N THR A 52 -16.37 -3.71 11.75
CA THR A 52 -15.77 -2.46 11.26
C THR A 52 -15.99 -2.36 9.76
N TYR A 53 -16.53 -1.24 9.31
CA TYR A 53 -16.82 -0.99 7.90
C TYR A 53 -16.49 0.44 7.51
N VAL A 54 -16.37 0.68 6.21
CA VAL A 54 -16.16 2.01 5.65
C VAL A 54 -17.48 2.53 5.12
N ASN A 55 -17.85 3.74 5.53
CA ASN A 55 -18.93 4.50 4.91
C ASN A 55 -18.38 5.85 4.45
N THR A 56 -18.33 6.05 3.14
CA THR A 56 -17.83 7.29 2.51
C THR A 56 -18.86 8.41 2.49
N LYS A 57 -20.11 8.13 2.88
CA LYS A 57 -21.13 9.17 3.02
C LYS A 57 -20.93 9.89 4.35
N GLU A 58 -20.83 11.22 4.31
CA GLU A 58 -20.79 12.10 5.48
C GLU A 58 -22.19 12.22 6.12
N GLU A 59 -22.78 11.08 6.47
CA GLU A 59 -24.09 11.01 7.12
C GLU A 59 -23.92 10.80 8.62
N VAL A 60 -24.76 11.47 9.43
CA VAL A 60 -24.76 11.36 10.90
C VAL A 60 -25.09 9.93 11.36
N ILE A 61 -25.79 9.16 10.52
CA ILE A 61 -26.23 7.79 10.79
C ILE A 61 -25.78 6.92 9.62
N SER A 62 -25.22 5.74 9.92
CA SER A 62 -24.86 4.75 8.90
C SER A 62 -25.47 3.39 9.19
N ILE A 63 -25.93 2.71 8.14
CA ILE A 63 -26.49 1.35 8.23
C ILE A 63 -25.36 0.35 8.09
N CYS A 64 -25.24 -0.59 9.04
CA CYS A 64 -24.24 -1.64 8.98
C CYS A 64 -24.55 -2.61 7.82
N PRO A 65 -23.61 -2.87 6.90
CA PRO A 65 -23.84 -3.78 5.77
C PRO A 65 -23.97 -5.25 6.18
N ARG A 66 -23.56 -5.60 7.42
CA ARG A 66 -23.57 -6.99 7.91
C ARG A 66 -24.86 -7.36 8.62
N CYS A 67 -25.35 -6.50 9.52
CA CYS A 67 -26.54 -6.77 10.34
C CYS A 67 -27.73 -5.84 10.04
N GLY A 68 -27.56 -4.83 9.18
CA GLY A 68 -28.62 -3.86 8.87
C GLY A 68 -28.92 -2.87 9.99
N ASN A 69 -28.20 -2.90 11.10
CA ASN A 69 -28.46 -1.98 12.22
C ASN A 69 -27.96 -0.56 11.93
N TYR A 70 -28.67 0.43 12.46
CA TYR A 70 -28.27 1.84 12.40
C TYR A 70 -27.21 2.13 13.45
N ASN A 71 -26.12 2.78 13.03
CA ASN A 71 -25.05 3.23 13.90
C ASN A 71 -24.92 4.75 13.78
N LYS A 72 -24.66 5.40 14.90
CA LYS A 72 -24.44 6.85 14.99
C LYS A 72 -23.06 7.08 15.61
N LYS A 73 -22.28 8.01 15.06
CA LYS A 73 -21.02 8.47 15.64
C LYS A 73 -21.27 9.47 16.77
#